data_AF-A0A2G9Q2D1-F1
#
_entry.id   AF-A0A2G9Q2D1-F1
#
_cell.length_a   1.000
_cell.length_b   1.000
_cell.length_c   1.000
_cell.angle_alpha   90.00
_cell.angle_beta   90.00
_cell.angle_gamma   90.00
#
_symmetry.space_group_name_H-M   'P 1'
#
loop_
_entity.id
_entity.type
_entity.pdbx_description
1 polymer ?
#
loop_
_entity_poly.entity_id
_entity_poly.type
_entity_poly.pdbx_seq_one_letter_code
_entity_poly.pdbx_strand_id
1 'polypeptide(L)' 'MTGTRVLRWTVTGTQVLRWAVTGTQVLGWTVTGTQVLRWDVTGTQMDCDRYSDGL' A
#
# COMPACT_ATOMS: atom_id res chain seq x y z
N MET A 1 23.87 6.57 7.56
CA MET A 1 23.14 6.68 6.28
C MET A 1 21.68 6.95 6.62
N THR A 2 21.23 8.19 6.52
CA THR A 2 19.82 8.55 6.76
C THR A 2 19.02 8.20 5.51
N GLY A 3 18.33 7.05 5.53
CA GLY A 3 17.42 6.68 4.45
C GLY A 3 16.20 7.60 4.46
N THR A 4 15.81 8.12 3.29
CA THR A 4 14.58 8.92 3.14
C THR A 4 13.37 8.02 3.38
N ARG A 5 12.48 8.44 4.29
CA ARG A 5 11.18 7.82 4.52
C ARG A 5 10.09 8.77 4.07
N VAL A 6 9.23 8.31 3.16
CA VAL A 6 8.08 9.08 2.68
C VAL A 6 6.82 8.32 3.04
N LEU A 7 5.84 9.00 3.63
CA LEU A 7 4.52 8.47 3.92
C LEU A 7 3.47 9.34 3.23
N ARG A 8 2.53 8.71 2.52
CA ARG A 8 1.42 9.41 1.88
C ARG A 8 0.11 8.67 2.06
N TRP A 9 -0.96 9.44 2.16
CA TRP A 9 -2.33 8.94 2.20
C TRP A 9 -3.22 9.81 1.33
N THR A 10 -4.20 9.19 0.68
CA THR A 10 -5.22 9.85 -0.14
C THR A 10 -6.55 9.17 0.12
N VAL A 11 -7.62 9.97 0.25
CA VAL A 11 -8.99 9.46 0.38
C VAL A 11 -9.82 10.03 -0.75
N THR A 12 -10.52 9.17 -1.48
CA THR A 12 -11.39 9.52 -2.60
C THR A 12 -12.73 8.82 -2.44
N GLY A 13 -13.73 9.52 -1.90
CA GLY A 13 -15.04 8.93 -1.63
C GLY A 13 -14.95 7.75 -0.65
N THR A 14 -15.26 6.54 -1.12
CA THR A 14 -15.18 5.29 -0.34
C THR A 14 -13.83 4.58 -0.45
N GLN A 15 -12.85 5.17 -1.15
CA GLN A 15 -11.54 4.58 -1.35
C GLN A 15 -10.49 5.29 -0.48
N VAL A 16 -9.63 4.49 0.15
CA VAL A 16 -8.49 4.97 0.93
C VAL A 16 -7.23 4.33 0.39
N LEU A 17 -6.28 5.15 -0.07
CA LEU A 17 -4.96 4.72 -0.48
C LEU A 17 -3.93 5.17 0.55
N ARG A 18 -3.04 4.28 0.95
CA ARG A 18 -1.83 4.62 1.71
C ARG A 18 -0.62 3.96 1.09
N TRP A 19 0.51 4.66 1.10
CA TRP A 19 1.79 4.05 0.77
C TRP A 19 2.94 4.70 1.53
N ALA A 20 4.00 3.92 1.70
CA ALA A 20 5.24 4.33 2.33
C ALA A 20 6.44 3.86 1.49
N VAL A 21 7.44 4.72 1.37
CA VAL A 21 8.71 4.40 0.70
C VAL A 21 9.82 4.46 1.74
N THR A 22 10.63 3.40 1.80
CA THR A 22 11.81 3.31 2.66
C THR A 22 12.98 2.78 1.85
N GLY A 23 13.90 3.66 1.43
CA GLY A 23 15.04 3.26 0.60
C GLY A 23 14.58 2.67 -0.75
N THR A 24 14.79 1.35 -0.93
CA THR A 24 14.40 0.60 -2.14
C THR A 24 13.09 -0.19 -1.99
N GLN A 25 12.38 0.00 -0.87
CA GLN A 25 11.12 -0.67 -0.58
C GLN A 25 9.94 0.30 -0.67
N VAL A 26 8.83 -0.18 -1.24
CA VAL A 26 7.56 0.54 -1.31
C VAL A 26 6.46 -0.38 -0.80
N LEU A 27 5.82 0.02 0.29
CA LEU A 27 4.66 -0.68 0.83
C LEU A 27 3.41 0.15 0.56
N GLY A 28 2.35 -0.48 0.03
CA GLY A 28 1.09 0.20 -0.25
C GLY A 28 -0.13 -0.64 0.11
N TRP A 29 -1.23 0.06 0.38
CA TRP A 29 -2.54 -0.56 0.49
C TRP A 29 -3.66 0.35 0.04
N THR A 30 -4.68 -0.28 -0.51
CA THR A 30 -5.90 0.37 -0.98
C THR A 30 -7.09 -0.32 -0.33
N VAL A 31 -7.96 0.46 0.30
CA VAL A 31 -9.24 0.00 0.82
C VAL A 31 -10.34 0.55 -0.07
N THR A 32 -11.24 -0.31 -0.55
CA THR A 32 -12.39 0.06 -1.37
C THR A 32 -13.62 -0.66 -0.83
N GLY A 33 -14.47 0.08 -0.12
CA GLY A 33 -15.61 -0.53 0.59
C GLY A 33 -15.11 -1.57 1.59
N THR A 34 -15.39 -2.84 1.31
CA THR A 34 -14.99 -3.95 2.18
C THR A 34 -13.76 -4.74 1.69
N GLN A 35 -13.19 -4.34 0.56
CA GLN A 35 -12.01 -4.98 -0.02
C GLN A 35 -10.76 -4.22 0.39
N VAL A 36 -9.71 -4.96 0.73
CA VAL A 36 -8.39 -4.42 1.05
C VAL A 36 -7.37 -5.08 0.12
N LEU A 37 -6.66 -4.26 -0.65
CA LEU A 37 -5.50 -4.69 -1.41
C LEU A 37 -4.25 -4.23 -0.66
N ARG A 38 -3.27 -5.12 -0.48
CA ARG A 38 -1.93 -4.80 0.00
C ARG A 38 -0.94 -5.16 -1.11
N TRP A 39 0.09 -4.35 -1.27
CA TRP A 39 1.20 -4.67 -2.15
C TRP A 39 2.51 -4.17 -1.56
N ASP A 40 3.59 -4.88 -1.84
CA ASP A 40 4.95 -4.49 -1.47
C ASP A 40 5.87 -4.64 -2.69
N VAL A 41 6.76 -3.68 -2.89
CA VAL A 41 7.80 -3.73 -3.91
C VAL A 41 9.14 -3.59 -3.23
N THR A 42 10.00 -4.59 -3.39
CA THR A 42 11.36 -4.59 -2.87
C THR A 42 12.33 -4.84 -4.02
N GLY A 43 13.05 -3.78 -4.43
CA GLY A 43 14.00 -3.86 -5.55
C GLY A 43 13.32 -4.19 -6.87
N THR A 44 13.44 -5.45 -7.33
CA THR A 44 12.83 -5.97 -8.58
C THR A 44 11.67 -6.93 -8.34
N GLN A 45 11.29 -7.19 -7.09
CA GLN A 45 10.20 -8.09 -6.73
C GLN A 45 8.95 -7.29 -6.33
N MET A 46 7.78 -7.78 -6.72
CA MET A 46 6.47 -7.25 -6.34
C MET A 46 5.64 -8.38 -5.72
N ASP A 47 5.05 -8.11 -4.56
CA ASP A 47 4.10 -8.98 -3.88
C ASP A 47 2.75 -8.26 -3.74
N CYS A 48 1.66 -9.00 -3.89
CA CYS A 48 0.30 -8.45 -3.95
C CYS A 48 -0.69 -9.41 -3.28
N ASP A 49 -1.30 -8.95 -2.19
CA ASP A 49 -2.34 -9.67 -1.44
C ASP A 49 -3.68 -8.95 -1.55
N ARG A 50 -4.75 -9.73 -1.67
CA ARG A 50 -6.12 -9.21 -1.68
C ARG A 50 -6.96 -9.89 -0.62
N TYR A 51 -7.51 -9.06 0.26
CA TYR A 51 -8.49 -9.46 1.25
C TYR A 51 -9.85 -8.87 0.87
N SER A 52 -10.88 -9.69 0.98
CA SER A 52 -12.28 -9.27 0.89
C SER A 52 -12.99 -9.94 2.06
N ASP A 53 -13.81 -9.19 2.78
CA ASP A 53 -14.76 -9.85 3.66
C ASP A 53 -15.73 -10.67 2.80
N GLY A 54 -15.81 -11.97 3.08
CA GLY A 54 -16.83 -12.82 2.48
C GLY A 54 -18.13 -12.60 3.24
N LEU A 55 -19.06 -11.86 2.65
CA LEU A 55 -20.48 -11.96 2.98
C LEU A 55 -21.14 -13.02 2.08
#